data_AF-I4WQ60-F1
#
_entry.id   AF-I4WQ60-F1
#
_cell.length_a   1.000
_cell.length_b   1.000
_cell.length_c   1.000
_cell.angle_alpha   90.00
_cell.angle_beta   90.00
_cell.angle_gamma   90.00
#
_symmetry.space_group_name_H-M   'P 1'
#
loop_
_entity.id
_entity.type
_entity.pdbx_description
1 polymer ?
#
loop_
_entity_poly.entity_id
_entity_poly.type
_entity_poly.pdbx_seq_one_letter_code
_entity_poly.pdbx_strand_id
1 'polypeptide(L)' 'MRNNAAFAQPWPTVAITLLDVNGKRLAMRRLRPYEYLGDRAEQQQGLAPGATTALVFEVDDPGQRAVTFSLDFE' A
#
# COMPACT_ATOMS: atom_id res chain seq x y z
N MET A 1 -7.40 -4.64 -0.06
CA MET A 1 -8.04 -3.34 -0.35
C MET A 1 -9.32 -3.57 -1.14
N ARG A 2 -10.37 -2.79 -0.92
CA ARG A 2 -11.64 -2.89 -1.67
C ARG A 2 -12.12 -1.52 -2.13
N ASN A 3 -12.52 -1.41 -3.38
CA ASN A 3 -13.25 -0.25 -3.88
C ASN A 3 -14.73 -0.38 -3.49
N ASN A 4 -15.20 0.46 -2.56
CA ASN A 4 -16.61 0.49 -2.16
C ASN A 4 -17.45 1.50 -2.96
N ALA A 5 -16.86 2.23 -3.90
CA ALA A 5 -17.56 3.18 -4.75
C ALA A 5 -18.31 2.48 -5.89
N ALA A 6 -19.32 3.15 -6.45
CA ALA A 6 -20.06 2.68 -7.62
C ALA A 6 -19.33 2.93 -8.96
N PHE A 7 -18.12 3.49 -8.91
CA PHE A 7 -17.31 3.84 -10.07
C PHE A 7 -15.85 3.39 -9.88
N ALA A 8 -15.11 3.26 -10.98
CA ALA A 8 -13.70 2.89 -10.92
C ALA A 8 -12.91 3.95 -10.15
N GLN A 9 -12.10 3.50 -9.18
CA GLN A 9 -11.20 4.36 -8.43
C GLN A 9 -9.82 4.30 -9.07
N PRO A 10 -9.05 5.41 -9.08
CA PRO A 10 -7.64 5.33 -9.39
C PRO A 10 -6.94 4.40 -8.40
N TRP A 11 -5.85 3.76 -8.83
CA TRP A 11 -4.97 3.07 -7.92
C TRP A 11 -4.31 4.10 -6.97
N PRO A 12 -4.37 3.90 -5.64
CA PRO A 12 -3.93 4.90 -4.68
C PRO A 12 -2.40 4.97 -4.58
N THR A 13 -1.88 6.05 -4.02
CA THR A 13 -0.52 5.95 -3.46
C THR A 13 -0.62 5.19 -2.14
N VAL A 14 0.27 4.21 -1.94
CA VAL A 14 0.30 3.44 -0.69
C VAL A 14 1.44 3.95 0.16
N ALA A 15 1.13 4.46 1.35
CA ALA A 15 2.13 4.82 2.34
C ALA A 15 2.31 3.66 3.33
N ILE A 16 3.55 3.18 3.46
CA ILE A 16 3.96 2.16 4.41
C ILE A 16 4.81 2.84 5.47
N THR A 17 4.41 2.71 6.73
CA THR A 17 5.15 3.25 7.86
C THR A 17 5.58 2.13 8.79
N LEU A 18 6.86 2.07 9.11
CA LEU A 18 7.40 1.17 10.13
C LEU A 18 7.51 1.91 11.46
N LEU A 19 6.99 1.29 12.52
CA LEU A 19 7.05 1.82 13.88
C LEU A 19 7.78 0.83 14.79
N ASP A 20 8.45 1.33 15.82
CA ASP A 20 8.93 0.49 16.91
C ASP A 20 7.78 0.08 17.85
N VAL A 21 8.11 -0.73 18.86
CA VAL A 21 7.14 -1.19 19.89
C VAL A 21 6.47 -0.06 20.68
N ASN A 22 7.07 1.13 20.72
CA ASN A 22 6.51 2.30 21.41
C ASN A 22 5.68 3.17 20.46
N GLY A 23 5.48 2.74 19.21
CA GLY A 23 4.78 3.50 18.18
C GLY A 23 5.62 4.60 17.53
N LYS A 24 6.93 4.67 17.79
CA LYS A 24 7.81 5.67 17.16
C LYS A 24 8.14 5.25 15.74
N ARG A 25 7.92 6.16 14.78
CA ARG A 25 8.26 5.94 13.38
C ARG A 25 9.76 5.73 13.16
N LEU A 26 10.09 4.59 12.59
CA LEU A 26 11.45 4.20 12.20
C LEU A 26 11.73 4.55 10.74
N ALA A 27 10.78 4.28 9.84
CA ALA A 27 10.88 4.55 8.41
C ALA A 27 9.50 4.78 7.78
N MET A 28 9.48 5.40 6.61
CA MET A 28 8.27 5.59 5.81
C MET A 28 8.64 5.56 4.34
N ARG A 29 7.83 4.86 3.52
CA ARG A 29 7.91 4.91 2.07
C ARG A 29 6.53 5.11 1.47
N ARG A 30 6.43 5.98 0.47
CA ARG A 30 5.26 6.07 -0.41
C ARG A 30 5.54 5.35 -1.71
N LEU A 31 4.62 4.48 -2.10
CA LEU A 31 4.67 3.71 -3.33
C LEU A 31 3.59 4.24 -4.28
N ARG A 32 4.02 4.77 -5.42
CA ARG A 32 3.12 5.16 -6.51
C ARG A 32 2.59 3.89 -7.20
N PRO A 33 1.43 3.95 -7.88
CA PRO A 33 0.83 2.79 -8.53
C PRO A 33 1.78 1.96 -9.40
N TYR A 34 2.62 2.60 -10.21
CA TYR A 34 3.57 1.89 -11.07
C TYR A 34 4.69 1.15 -10.29
N GLU A 35 4.88 1.42 -8.98
CA GLU A 35 5.88 0.73 -8.15
C GLU A 35 5.36 -0.60 -7.60
N TYR A 36 4.03 -0.79 -7.55
CA TYR A 36 3.42 -2.02 -7.03
C TYR A 36 2.46 -2.70 -8.02
N LEU A 37 2.18 -2.07 -9.16
CA LEU A 37 1.50 -2.67 -10.31
C LEU A 37 2.53 -3.01 -11.38
N GLY A 38 2.52 -4.26 -11.85
CA GLY A 38 3.40 -4.71 -12.93
C GLY A 38 2.93 -4.32 -14.33
N ASP A 39 1.64 -3.95 -14.48
CA ASP A 39 1.02 -3.66 -15.77
C ASP A 39 0.48 -2.22 -15.85
N ARG A 40 0.92 -1.50 -16.88
CA ARG A 40 0.47 -0.13 -17.18
C ARG A 40 -0.98 -0.08 -17.63
N ALA A 41 -1.49 -1.13 -18.28
CA ALA A 41 -2.89 -1.22 -18.67
C ALA A 41 -3.80 -1.30 -17.45
N GLU A 42 -3.44 -2.11 -16.45
CA GLU A 42 -4.15 -2.18 -15.16
C GLU A 42 -4.14 -0.83 -14.44
N GLN A 43 -3.01 -0.13 -14.48
CA GLN A 43 -2.90 1.21 -13.89
C GLN A 43 -3.90 2.19 -14.52
N GLN A 44 -4.09 2.14 -15.84
CA GLN A 44 -5.03 3.01 -16.55
C GLN A 44 -6.50 2.63 -16.34
N GLN A 45 -6.80 1.34 -16.20
CA GLN A 45 -8.16 0.86 -15.96
C GLN A 45 -8.67 1.23 -14.56
N GLY A 46 -7.77 1.34 -13.59
CA GLY A 46 -8.13 1.60 -12.20
C GLY A 46 -8.77 0.39 -11.52
N LEU A 47 -9.16 0.56 -10.26
CA LEU A 47 -9.83 -0.47 -9.48
C LEU A 47 -11.34 -0.41 -9.74
N ALA A 48 -11.89 -1.44 -10.40
CA ALA A 48 -13.30 -1.50 -10.76
C ALA A 48 -14.26 -1.37 -9.54
N PRO A 49 -15.52 -0.93 -9.75
CA PRO A 49 -16.51 -0.82 -8.69
C PRO A 49 -16.68 -2.14 -7.93
N GLY A 50 -16.69 -2.09 -6.59
CA GLY A 50 -16.85 -3.29 -5.75
C GLY A 50 -15.66 -4.24 -5.72
N ALA A 51 -14.63 -4.03 -6.56
CA ALA A 51 -13.49 -4.93 -6.68
C ALA A 51 -12.67 -4.99 -5.40
N THR A 52 -12.14 -6.17 -5.10
CA THR A 52 -11.23 -6.43 -3.98
C THR A 52 -9.92 -6.95 -4.53
N THR A 53 -8.81 -6.40 -4.05
CA THR A 53 -7.46 -6.76 -4.46
C THR A 53 -6.56 -6.95 -3.25
N ALA A 54 -5.60 -7.86 -3.37
CA ALA A 54 -4.56 -8.08 -2.39
C ALA A 54 -3.29 -7.34 -2.84
N LEU A 55 -2.69 -6.57 -1.94
CA LEU A 55 -1.38 -5.97 -2.13
C LEU A 55 -0.42 -6.66 -1.17
N VAL A 56 0.71 -7.12 -1.70
CA VAL A 56 1.76 -7.77 -0.92
C VAL A 56 2.98 -6.86 -0.98
N PHE A 57 3.51 -6.51 0.18
CA PHE A 57 4.71 -5.70 0.32
C PHE A 57 5.74 -6.49 1.11
N GLU A 58 6.94 -6.59 0.55
CA GLU A 58 8.09 -7.14 1.26
C GLU A 58 8.80 -6.00 2.00
N VAL A 59 9.23 -6.30 3.22
CA VAL A 59 9.93 -5.37 4.09
C VAL A 59 11.23 -6.03 4.51
N ASP A 60 12.35 -5.36 4.26
CA ASP A 60 13.65 -5.81 4.75
C ASP A 60 13.65 -5.85 6.28
N ASP A 61 14.22 -6.94 6.84
CA ASP A 61 14.26 -7.14 8.29
C ASP A 61 15.02 -5.98 8.98
N PRO A 62 14.39 -5.21 9.87
CA PRO A 62 15.04 -4.13 10.61
C PRO A 62 15.98 -4.63 11.72
N GLY A 63 16.18 -5.94 11.84
CA GLY A 63 17.02 -6.60 12.83
C GLY A 63 16.30 -6.80 14.17
N GLN A 64 16.98 -6.60 15.29
CA GLN A 64 16.45 -6.94 16.62
C GLN A 64 15.32 -6.01 17.13
N ARG A 65 14.83 -5.07 16.32
CA ARG A 65 13.73 -4.19 16.72
C ARG A 65 12.43 -4.93 16.42
N ALA A 66 11.67 -5.27 17.44
CA ALA A 66 10.28 -5.61 17.23
C ALA A 66 9.58 -4.41 16.57
N VAL A 67 9.01 -4.63 15.39
CA VAL A 67 8.40 -3.59 14.56
C VAL A 67 6.95 -3.91 14.28
N THR A 68 6.13 -2.85 14.19
CA THR A 68 4.79 -2.90 13.62
C THR A 68 4.77 -2.06 12.34
N PHE A 69 3.75 -2.25 11.51
CA PHE A 69 3.55 -1.49 10.28
C PHE A 69 2.14 -0.92 10.21
N SER A 70 2.01 0.24 9.57
CA SER A 70 0.72 0.79 9.13
C SER A 70 0.72 0.96 7.61
N LEU A 71 -0.48 0.85 7.03
CA LEU A 71 -0.75 1.09 5.62
C LEU A 71 -1.82 2.18 5.51
N ASP A 72 -1.49 3.22 4.76
CA ASP A 72 -2.40 4.30 4.43
C ASP A 72 -2.56 4.40 2.90
N PHE A 73 -3.78 4.72 2.46
CA PHE A 73 -4.14 4.82 1.04
C PHE A 73 -4.52 6.27 0.74
N GLU A 74 -3.72 6.94 -0.11
CA GLU A 74 -3.86 8.34 -0.53
C GLU A 74 -4.43 8.46 -1.96
#